data_AF-A0A434G410-F1
#
_entry.id   AF-A0A434G410-F1
#
_cell.length_a   1.000
_cell.length_b   1.000
_cell.length_c   1.000
_cell.angle_alpha   90.00
_cell.angle_beta   90.00
_cell.angle_gamma   90.00
#
_symmetry.space_group_name_H-M   'P 1'
#
loop_
_entity.id
_entity.type
_entity.pdbx_description
1 polymer ?
#
loop_
_entity_poly.entity_id
_entity_poly.type
_entity_poly.pdbx_seq_one_letter_code
_entity_poly.pdbx_strand_id
1 'polypeptide(L)'
;VGTVAQALTPLSFASHPVVVKVAGEYYCRSIQRMHVDGSLSFFCAIDDGVVLSIAQPKNMVEATRAALEDAERKVGGIDMILGFDCVLRRLDARNRQVYREISELYRTKKVIGFGTYGEQYRSMHLNQTFTGIAFGERQAAE
;
A
#
# COMPACT_ATOMS: atom_id res chain seq x y z
N VAL A 1 7.79 18.54 -3.78
CA VAL A 1 8.89 17.72 -4.33
C VAL A 1 9.03 18.06 -5.80
N GLY A 2 10.20 18.48 -6.24
CA GLY A 2 10.54 18.66 -7.66
C GLY A 2 11.85 17.91 -7.92
N THR A 3 11.95 17.23 -9.05
CA THR A 3 13.15 16.47 -9.45
C THR A 3 13.35 16.58 -10.96
N VAL A 4 14.55 16.25 -11.44
CA VAL A 4 14.84 16.17 -12.88
C VAL A 4 14.21 14.90 -13.47
N ALA A 5 13.76 14.97 -14.72
CA ALA A 5 13.06 13.87 -15.38
C ALA A 5 13.89 12.57 -15.40
N GLN A 6 15.21 12.66 -15.52
CA GLN A 6 16.12 11.52 -15.53
C GLN A 6 16.21 10.78 -14.18
N ALA A 7 15.80 11.44 -13.10
CA ALA A 7 15.72 10.83 -11.77
C ALA A 7 14.38 10.12 -11.52
N LEU A 8 13.44 10.18 -12.48
CA LEU A 8 12.17 9.47 -12.40
C LEU A 8 12.38 7.97 -12.70
N THR A 9 12.35 7.18 -11.64
CA THR A 9 12.54 5.73 -11.66
C THR A 9 11.36 5.04 -10.95
N PRO A 10 11.18 3.72 -11.14
CA PRO A 10 10.18 2.98 -10.37
C PRO A 10 10.28 3.19 -8.85
N LEU A 11 11.50 3.38 -8.32
CA LEU A 11 11.72 3.69 -6.90
C LEU A 11 11.21 5.08 -6.52
N SER A 12 11.50 6.11 -7.33
CA SER A 12 11.01 7.46 -7.04
C SER A 12 9.48 7.54 -7.12
N PHE A 13 8.87 6.82 -8.06
CA PHE A 13 7.41 6.72 -8.19
C PHE A 13 6.77 5.98 -7.01
N ALA A 14 7.39 4.91 -6.52
CA ALA A 14 6.91 4.20 -5.33
C ALA A 14 6.92 5.09 -4.08
N SER A 15 7.92 5.95 -3.91
CA SER A 15 8.00 6.82 -2.74
C SER A 15 7.21 8.12 -2.83
N HIS A 16 6.80 8.52 -4.02
CA HIS A 16 6.00 9.72 -4.26
C HIS A 16 4.82 9.38 -5.17
N PRO A 17 3.86 8.57 -4.69
CA PRO A 17 2.72 8.18 -5.50
C PRO A 17 1.83 9.38 -5.78
N VAL A 18 1.11 9.31 -6.90
CA VAL A 18 -0.03 10.18 -7.15
C VAL A 18 -1.31 9.52 -6.66
N VAL A 19 -2.29 10.33 -6.30
CA VAL A 19 -3.60 9.89 -5.81
C VAL A 19 -4.72 10.53 -6.60
N VAL A 20 -5.83 9.80 -6.71
CA VAL A 20 -7.11 10.31 -7.17
C VAL A 20 -8.07 10.39 -5.99
N LYS A 21 -8.95 11.40 -5.98
CA LYS A 21 -10.01 11.52 -4.99
C LYS A 21 -11.30 10.89 -5.52
N VAL A 22 -11.82 9.87 -4.84
CA VAL A 22 -13.08 9.21 -5.20
C VAL A 22 -13.95 9.13 -3.95
N ALA A 23 -15.19 9.63 -4.03
CA ALA A 23 -16.15 9.63 -2.93
C ALA A 23 -15.62 10.20 -1.60
N GLY A 24 -14.74 11.21 -1.66
CA GLY A 24 -14.14 11.84 -0.48
C GLY A 24 -12.80 11.25 -0.04
N GLU A 25 -12.48 10.03 -0.47
CA GLU A 25 -11.27 9.29 -0.10
C GLU A 25 -10.18 9.39 -1.18
N TYR A 26 -8.92 9.25 -0.77
CA TYR A 26 -7.76 9.28 -1.66
C TYR A 26 -7.22 7.88 -1.92
N TYR A 27 -7.02 7.58 -3.20
CA TYR A 27 -6.53 6.27 -3.65
C TYR A 27 -5.27 6.41 -4.48
N CYS A 28 -4.22 5.67 -4.13
CA CYS A 28 -2.98 5.67 -4.89
C CYS A 28 -3.19 5.14 -6.31
N ARG A 29 -2.49 5.79 -7.24
CA ARG A 29 -2.33 5.39 -8.64
C ARG A 29 -0.83 5.35 -8.92
N SER A 30 -0.31 4.14 -9.04
CA SER A 30 1.15 3.97 -9.11
C SER A 30 1.63 3.99 -10.56
N ILE A 31 2.57 4.89 -10.82
CA ILE A 31 3.29 4.97 -12.08
C ILE A 31 4.25 3.78 -12.17
N GLN A 32 4.21 3.05 -13.28
CA GLN A 32 5.09 1.95 -13.60
C GLN A 32 6.41 2.46 -14.21
N ARG A 33 6.32 3.34 -15.21
CA ARG A 33 7.46 3.87 -15.97
C ARG A 33 7.11 5.16 -16.67
N MET A 34 8.15 5.91 -17.00
CA MET A 34 8.12 7.01 -17.95
C MET A 34 8.79 6.54 -19.25
N HIS A 35 8.17 6.86 -20.38
CA HIS A 35 8.71 6.59 -21.71
C HIS A 35 9.58 7.76 -22.20
N VAL A 36 10.31 7.55 -23.30
CA VAL A 36 11.23 8.54 -23.86
C VAL A 36 10.51 9.83 -24.28
N ASP A 37 9.26 9.72 -24.72
CA ASP A 37 8.39 10.85 -25.10
C ASP A 37 7.77 11.57 -23.89
N GLY A 38 8.08 11.15 -22.67
CA GLY A 38 7.55 11.70 -21.43
C GLY A 38 6.19 11.14 -21.02
N SER A 39 5.59 10.25 -21.81
CA SER A 39 4.34 9.58 -21.42
C SER A 39 4.55 8.63 -20.24
N LEU A 40 3.51 8.42 -19.44
CA LEU A 40 3.56 7.60 -18.23
C LEU A 40 2.65 6.38 -18.37
N SER A 41 3.19 5.19 -18.07
CA SER A 41 2.36 3.99 -17.89
C SER A 41 2.10 3.76 -16.40
N PHE A 42 0.86 3.39 -16.06
CA PHE A 42 0.43 3.10 -14.71
C PHE A 42 0.21 1.59 -14.51
N PHE A 43 0.23 1.14 -13.25
CA PHE A 43 -0.14 -0.23 -12.87
C PHE A 43 -1.65 -0.49 -12.87
N CYS A 44 -2.45 0.56 -13.10
CA CYS A 44 -3.90 0.53 -13.15
C CYS A 44 -4.39 1.44 -14.30
N ALA A 45 -5.65 1.26 -14.70
CA ALA A 45 -6.29 2.14 -15.67
C ALA A 45 -6.48 3.55 -15.07
N ILE A 46 -6.32 4.57 -15.92
CA ILE A 46 -6.58 5.97 -15.61
C ILE A 46 -7.54 6.49 -16.66
N ASP A 47 -8.70 6.99 -16.23
CA ASP A 47 -9.69 7.57 -17.11
C ASP A 47 -9.32 9.00 -17.50
N ASP A 48 -9.73 9.41 -18.70
CA ASP A 48 -9.54 10.77 -19.17
C ASP A 48 -10.26 11.80 -18.27
N GLY A 49 -9.60 12.93 -18.04
CA GLY A 49 -10.11 14.00 -17.18
C GLY A 49 -9.90 13.79 -15.68
N VAL A 50 -9.30 12.66 -15.26
CA VAL A 50 -8.95 12.44 -13.85
C VAL A 50 -7.82 13.36 -13.42
N VAL A 51 -8.03 14.08 -12.30
CA VAL A 51 -7.00 14.91 -11.67
C VAL A 51 -6.17 14.05 -10.71
N LEU A 52 -4.88 13.94 -11.01
CA LEU A 52 -3.90 13.27 -10.16
C LEU A 52 -3.19 14.28 -9.27
N SER A 53 -3.23 14.06 -7.96
CA SER A 53 -2.53 14.88 -6.97
C SER A 53 -1.31 14.15 -6.43
N ILE A 54 -0.19 14.84 -6.21
CA ILE A 54 0.97 14.22 -5.57
C ILE A 54 0.66 14.01 -4.09
N ALA A 55 0.76 12.77 -3.61
CA ALA A 55 0.49 12.47 -2.21
C ALA A 55 1.69 12.81 -1.31
N GLN A 56 1.39 13.20 -0.08
CA GLN A 56 2.39 13.22 0.98
C GLN A 56 2.39 11.86 1.68
N PRO A 57 3.51 11.11 1.60
CA PRO A 57 3.58 9.80 2.21
C PRO A 57 3.59 9.92 3.74
N LYS A 58 2.70 9.18 4.40
CA LYS A 58 2.76 8.97 5.85
C LYS A 58 3.87 7.98 6.21
N ASN A 59 4.30 7.95 7.46
CA ASN A 59 5.19 6.90 7.94
C ASN A 59 4.48 5.54 7.79
N MET A 60 4.99 4.69 6.89
CA MET A 60 4.38 3.40 6.55
C MET A 60 4.31 2.46 7.75
N VAL A 61 5.34 2.43 8.60
CA VAL A 61 5.40 1.54 9.78
C VAL A 61 4.29 1.92 10.74
N GLU A 62 4.19 3.20 11.09
CA GLU A 62 3.18 3.70 12.01
C GLU A 62 1.76 3.54 11.46
N ALA A 63 1.54 3.85 10.18
CA ALA A 63 0.22 3.67 9.55
C ALA A 63 -0.20 2.19 9.54
N THR A 64 0.74 1.27 9.28
CA THR A 64 0.47 -0.17 9.26
C THR A 64 0.22 -0.69 10.67
N ARG A 65 1.01 -0.25 11.66
CA ARG A 65 0.82 -0.59 13.07
C ARG A 65 -0.56 -0.18 13.56
N ALA A 66 -0.95 1.07 13.32
CA ALA A 66 -2.25 1.59 13.72
C ALA A 66 -3.41 0.80 13.10
N ALA A 67 -3.30 0.40 11.83
CA ALA A 67 -4.32 -0.41 11.17
C ALA A 67 -4.44 -1.83 11.78
N LEU A 68 -3.31 -2.46 12.11
CA LEU A 68 -3.30 -3.78 12.75
C LEU A 68 -3.84 -3.73 14.18
N GLU A 69 -3.51 -2.69 14.94
CA GLU A 69 -4.03 -2.47 16.30
C GLU A 69 -5.53 -2.16 16.31
N ASP A 70 -6.03 -1.40 15.33
CA ASP A 70 -7.47 -1.18 15.15
C ASP A 70 -8.20 -2.48 14.81
N ALA A 71 -7.64 -3.31 13.92
CA ALA A 71 -8.19 -4.63 13.61
C ALA A 71 -8.22 -5.54 14.85
N GLU A 72 -7.14 -5.55 15.63
CA GLU A 72 -7.05 -6.33 16.87
C GLU A 72 -8.11 -5.93 17.89
N ARG A 73 -8.30 -4.62 18.09
CA ARG A 73 -9.36 -4.09 18.96
C ARG A 73 -10.76 -4.48 18.47
N LYS A 74 -11.00 -4.43 17.16
CA LYS A 74 -12.33 -4.76 16.58
C LYS A 74 -12.68 -6.24 16.70
N VAL A 75 -11.69 -7.11 16.61
CA VAL A 75 -11.88 -8.57 16.69
C VAL A 75 -11.81 -9.07 18.14
N GLY A 76 -11.23 -8.30 19.06
CA GLY A 76 -11.12 -8.66 20.47
C GLY A 76 -9.92 -9.56 20.79
N GLY A 77 -8.84 -9.44 20.02
CA GLY A 77 -7.67 -10.33 20.05
C GLY A 77 -7.53 -11.09 18.73
N ILE A 78 -6.30 -11.25 18.25
CA ILE A 78 -5.99 -11.87 16.96
C ILE A 78 -5.06 -13.07 17.16
N ASP A 79 -5.50 -14.24 16.71
CA ASP A 79 -4.63 -15.41 16.64
C ASP A 79 -3.68 -15.32 15.43
N MET A 80 -4.17 -14.83 14.29
CA MET A 80 -3.42 -14.81 13.03
C MET A 80 -4.01 -13.81 12.04
N ILE A 81 -3.18 -13.29 11.14
CA ILE A 81 -3.63 -12.47 10.01
C ILE A 81 -3.17 -13.11 8.70
N LEU A 82 -4.10 -13.32 7.77
CA LEU A 82 -3.76 -13.60 6.37
C LEU A 82 -3.63 -12.26 5.63
N GLY A 83 -2.41 -11.86 5.30
CA GLY A 83 -2.08 -10.57 4.67
C GLY A 83 -1.67 -10.67 3.20
N PHE A 84 -2.05 -9.65 2.45
CA PHE A 84 -1.77 -9.46 1.04
C PHE A 84 -1.05 -8.10 0.88
N ASP A 85 0.26 -8.13 0.69
CA ASP A 85 1.09 -6.92 0.68
C ASP A 85 1.48 -6.53 -0.75
N CYS A 86 1.02 -5.38 -1.23
CA CYS A 86 1.35 -4.92 -2.57
C CYS A 86 2.87 -4.76 -2.73
N VAL A 87 3.44 -5.29 -3.82
CA VAL A 87 4.88 -5.22 -4.13
C VAL A 87 5.42 -3.79 -4.12
N LEU A 88 4.58 -2.80 -4.44
CA LEU A 88 4.94 -1.40 -4.43
C LEU A 88 5.14 -0.85 -3.01
N ARG A 89 4.43 -1.41 -2.00
CA ARG A 89 4.71 -1.10 -0.59
C ARG A 89 6.07 -1.65 -0.18
N ARG A 90 6.40 -2.85 -0.63
CA ARG A 90 7.72 -3.45 -0.39
C ARG A 90 8.85 -2.62 -1.02
N LEU A 91 8.65 -2.10 -2.22
CA LEU A 91 9.61 -1.19 -2.87
C LEU A 91 9.75 0.12 -2.10
N ASP A 92 8.65 0.73 -1.67
CA ASP A 92 8.68 1.96 -0.87
C ASP A 92 9.38 1.72 0.49
N ALA A 93 9.08 0.61 1.17
CA ALA A 93 9.72 0.24 2.43
C ALA A 93 11.24 0.05 2.29
N ARG A 94 11.70 -0.51 1.16
CA ARG A 94 13.13 -0.63 0.86
C ARG A 94 13.76 0.73 0.60
N ASN A 95 13.10 1.58 -0.20
CA ASN A 95 13.61 2.90 -0.54
C ASN A 95 13.72 3.81 0.70
N ARG A 96 12.77 3.68 1.63
CA ARG A 96 12.77 4.38 2.93
C ARG A 96 13.62 3.69 4.00
N GLN A 97 14.26 2.56 3.69
CA GLN A 97 15.06 1.76 4.62
C GLN A 97 14.30 1.19 5.84
N VAL A 98 12.96 1.13 5.78
CA VAL A 98 12.07 0.61 6.85
C VAL A 98 11.60 -0.82 6.61
N TYR A 99 12.12 -1.50 5.59
CA TYR A 99 11.72 -2.87 5.24
C TYR A 99 11.87 -3.85 6.42
N ARG A 100 12.92 -3.69 7.23
CA ARG A 100 13.14 -4.54 8.42
C ARG A 100 12.07 -4.30 9.48
N GLU A 101 11.72 -3.05 9.75
CA GLU A 101 10.69 -2.68 10.74
C GLU A 101 9.32 -3.20 10.34
N ILE A 102 8.93 -3.07 9.07
CA ILE A 102 7.69 -3.66 8.55
C ILE A 102 7.70 -5.18 8.69
N SER A 103 8.82 -5.83 8.37
CA SER A 103 8.94 -7.29 8.48
C SER A 103 8.82 -7.76 9.94
N GLU A 104 9.41 -7.04 10.89
CA GLU A 104 9.25 -7.34 12.32
C GLU A 104 7.83 -7.07 12.83
N LEU A 105 7.19 -6.00 12.34
CA LEU A 105 5.80 -5.71 12.66
C LEU A 105 4.88 -6.86 12.21
N TYR A 106 5.06 -7.34 10.97
CA TYR A 106 4.31 -8.47 10.43
C TYR A 106 4.55 -9.76 11.22
N ARG A 107 5.80 -10.04 11.63
CA ARG A 107 6.11 -11.18 12.51
C ARG A 107 5.42 -11.07 13.87
N THR A 108 5.57 -9.92 14.52
CA THR A 108 4.99 -9.67 15.85
C THR A 108 3.47 -9.77 15.84
N LYS A 109 2.82 -9.33 14.76
CA LYS A 109 1.36 -9.40 14.58
C LYS A 109 0.89 -10.70 13.91
N LYS A 110 1.75 -11.72 13.82
CA LYS A 110 1.44 -13.05 13.25
C LYS A 110 0.79 -12.98 11.86
N VAL A 111 1.29 -12.06 11.03
CA VAL A 111 0.86 -11.92 9.63
C VAL A 111 1.58 -12.97 8.80
N ILE A 112 0.81 -13.80 8.10
CA ILE A 112 1.33 -14.64 7.01
C ILE A 112 0.63 -14.30 5.71
N GLY A 113 1.22 -14.63 4.58
CA GLY A 113 0.57 -14.48 3.28
C GLY A 113 1.58 -14.23 2.18
N PHE A 114 1.22 -13.39 1.21
CA PHE A 114 2.01 -13.22 0.00
C PHE A 114 1.90 -11.81 -0.59
N GLY A 115 2.80 -11.53 -1.54
CA GLY A 115 2.84 -10.24 -2.23
C GLY A 115 1.85 -10.16 -3.39
N THR A 116 1.28 -8.98 -3.63
CA THR A 116 0.34 -8.75 -4.73
C THR A 116 0.79 -7.63 -5.67
N TYR A 117 0.16 -7.52 -6.84
CA TYR A 117 0.29 -6.36 -7.74
C TYR A 117 -0.83 -5.33 -7.52
N GLY A 118 -1.25 -5.16 -6.27
CA GLY A 118 -2.36 -4.29 -5.87
C GLY A 118 -3.59 -5.09 -5.43
N GLU A 119 -4.70 -4.40 -5.28
CA GLU A 119 -5.98 -4.98 -4.91
C GLU A 119 -7.11 -4.46 -5.81
N GLN A 120 -8.18 -5.23 -5.94
CA GLN A 120 -9.41 -4.75 -6.55
C GLN A 120 -10.45 -4.47 -5.46
N TYR A 121 -10.97 -3.25 -5.42
CA TYR A 121 -12.02 -2.84 -4.50
C TYR A 121 -13.08 -2.01 -5.23
N ARG A 122 -14.33 -2.48 -5.22
CA ARG A 122 -15.47 -1.82 -5.91
C ARG A 122 -15.15 -1.44 -7.37
N SER A 123 -14.62 -2.42 -8.13
CA SER A 123 -14.17 -2.26 -9.53
C SER A 123 -12.97 -1.34 -9.76
N MET A 124 -12.36 -0.78 -8.70
CA MET A 124 -11.13 -0.02 -8.79
C MET A 124 -9.92 -0.90 -8.52
N HIS A 125 -8.88 -0.78 -9.35
CA HIS A 125 -7.56 -1.35 -9.05
C HIS A 125 -6.76 -0.34 -8.22
N LEU A 126 -6.51 -0.69 -6.97
CA LEU A 126 -5.76 0.11 -6.03
C LEU A 126 -4.32 -0.42 -5.91
N ASN A 127 -3.38 0.50 -5.75
CA ASN A 127 -1.97 0.18 -5.56
C ASN A 127 -1.50 0.61 -4.17
N GLN A 128 -0.34 0.11 -3.76
CA GLN A 128 0.29 0.44 -2.47
C GLN A 128 -0.57 0.11 -1.25
N THR A 129 -1.33 -0.96 -1.35
CA THR A 129 -2.29 -1.41 -0.35
C THR A 129 -1.73 -2.60 0.43
N PHE A 130 -2.06 -2.64 1.72
CA PHE A 130 -1.97 -3.84 2.53
C PHE A 130 -3.39 -4.21 2.92
N THR A 131 -3.77 -5.42 2.59
CA THR A 131 -5.12 -5.93 2.82
C THR A 131 -4.99 -7.23 3.57
N GLY A 132 -5.89 -7.50 4.50
CA GLY A 132 -5.79 -8.72 5.27
C GLY A 132 -7.08 -9.14 5.94
N ILE A 133 -7.10 -10.40 6.32
CA ILE A 133 -8.18 -11.02 7.09
C ILE A 133 -7.60 -11.35 8.46
N ALA A 134 -8.19 -10.77 9.51
CA ALA A 134 -7.83 -11.05 10.89
C ALA A 134 -8.70 -12.18 11.43
N PHE A 135 -8.05 -13.23 11.95
CA PHE A 135 -8.71 -14.34 12.63
C PHE A 135 -8.62 -14.11 14.13
N GLY A 136 -9.79 -14.02 14.78
CA GLY A 136 -9.87 -13.79 16.21
C GLY A 136 -9.35 -14.97 17.02
N GLU A 137 -9.07 -14.71 18.30
CA GLU A 137 -8.73 -15.79 19.22
C GLU A 137 -9.85 -16.82 19.32
N ARG A 138 -9.46 -18.09 19.44
CA ARG A 138 -10.39 -19.19 19.55
C ARG A 138 -11.13 -19.07 20.88
N GLN A 139 -12.41 -18.72 20.84
CA GLN A 139 -13.27 -18.88 22.00
C GLN A 139 -13.48 -20.38 22.23
N ALA A 140 -13.38 -20.83 23.49
CA ALA A 140 -13.71 -22.21 23.81
C ALA A 140 -15.15 -22.48 23.36
N ALA A 141 -15.39 -23.59 22.67
CA ALA A 141 -16.75 -23.99 22.36
C ALA A 141 -17.49 -24.22 23.69
N GLU A 142 -18.59 -23.49 23.90
CA GLU A 142 -19.58 -23.79 24.96
C GLU A 142 -20.37 -25.05 24.61
#